data_AF-A0A9W6SIX1-F1
#
_entry.id   AF-A0A9W6SIX1-F1
#
_cell.length_a   1.000
_cell.length_b   1.000
_cell.length_c   1.000
_cell.angle_alpha   90.00
_cell.angle_beta   90.00
_cell.angle_gamma   90.00
#
_symmetry.space_group_name_H-M   'P 1'
#
loop_
_entity.id
_entity.type
_entity.pdbx_description
1 polymer ?
#
loop_
_entity_poly.entity_id
_entity_poly.type
_entity_poly.pdbx_seq_one_letter_code
_entity_poly.pdbx_strand_id
1 'polypeptide(L)'
;MSDPKALVREFLTRVRSGAHADEATDFMAPLVLAHQVVSEETVTIERTPAQYAGHVREMKAAYGDFGFEITELLADGDKVYARWRQTGNHLADDDGHRPTGAPLVEIASAVYRVADGRIVEYWIQIDREGLRVQLDRARAPRPALPASPGWRRTGHDSFITAALVDGLWWVLRLNCFPDHPLWTLFAGGRRWGDLEETPAGWTIPRVTDVPMESVDAADALAPVAGWVAYGSEVGMGCDNIYCCG
;
A
#
# COMPACT_ATOMS: atom_id res chain seq x y z
N MET A 1 21.35 -7.46 30.43
CA MET A 1 20.33 -6.47 29.99
C MET A 1 19.91 -6.87 28.60
N SER A 2 18.60 -7.05 28.36
CA SER A 2 18.07 -7.32 27.01
C SER A 2 18.44 -6.16 26.09
N ASP A 3 18.89 -6.44 24.86
CA ASP A 3 19.12 -5.41 23.84
C ASP A 3 17.76 -4.80 23.43
N PRO A 4 17.49 -3.51 23.73
CA PRO A 4 16.23 -2.87 23.39
C PRO A 4 15.91 -2.94 21.90
N LYS A 5 16.93 -2.83 21.04
CA LYS A 5 16.75 -2.83 19.59
C LYS A 5 16.29 -4.20 19.10
N ALA A 6 16.89 -5.27 19.60
CA ALA A 6 16.47 -6.64 19.30
C ALA A 6 15.05 -6.92 19.81
N LEU A 7 14.74 -6.53 21.05
CA LEU A 7 13.40 -6.70 21.64
C LEU A 7 12.32 -6.04 20.78
N VAL A 8 12.52 -4.77 20.41
CA VAL A 8 11.53 -4.02 19.61
C VAL A 8 11.43 -4.58 18.19
N ARG A 9 12.54 -5.02 17.57
CA ARG A 9 12.49 -5.69 16.27
C ARG A 9 11.62 -6.93 16.32
N GLU A 10 11.83 -7.78 17.32
CA GLU A 10 11.10 -9.05 17.46
C GLU A 10 9.61 -8.80 17.77
N PHE A 11 9.32 -7.84 18.64
CA PHE A 11 7.94 -7.38 18.88
C PHE A 11 7.25 -6.92 17.59
N LEU A 12 7.94 -6.12 16.76
CA LEU A 12 7.38 -5.63 15.51
C LEU A 12 7.12 -6.78 14.52
N THR A 13 8.09 -7.69 14.38
CA THR A 13 8.02 -8.82 13.44
C THR A 13 7.02 -9.89 13.87
N ARG A 14 6.82 -10.13 15.17
CA ARG A 14 5.91 -11.18 15.67
C ARG A 14 4.53 -10.64 16.01
N VAL A 15 4.46 -9.55 16.78
CA VAL A 15 3.20 -9.04 17.33
C VAL A 15 2.59 -7.97 16.44
N ARG A 16 3.30 -6.86 16.15
CA ARG A 16 2.72 -5.74 15.37
C ARG A 16 2.38 -6.11 13.93
N SER A 17 3.13 -7.04 13.34
CA SER A 17 2.87 -7.62 12.02
C SER A 17 1.59 -8.47 11.97
N GLY A 18 1.05 -8.87 13.13
CA GLY A 18 -0.10 -9.76 13.21
C GLY A 18 0.20 -11.25 13.05
N ALA A 19 1.47 -11.66 13.02
CA ALA A 19 1.85 -13.08 12.93
C ALA A 19 1.50 -13.88 14.20
N HIS A 20 1.79 -13.31 15.36
CA HIS A 20 1.61 -13.91 16.69
C HIS A 20 1.16 -12.84 17.70
N ALA A 21 -0.02 -12.25 17.47
CA ALA A 21 -0.52 -11.13 18.28
C ALA A 21 -0.61 -11.44 19.79
N ASP A 22 -0.93 -12.69 20.16
CA ASP A 22 -1.12 -13.09 21.55
C ASP A 22 0.20 -13.20 22.36
N GLU A 23 1.36 -13.15 21.67
CA GLU A 23 2.68 -13.11 22.31
C GLU A 23 3.06 -11.72 22.84
N ALA A 24 2.16 -10.74 22.75
CA ALA A 24 2.39 -9.38 23.27
C ALA A 24 2.90 -9.37 24.74
N THR A 25 2.46 -10.34 25.55
CA THR A 25 2.86 -10.48 26.97
C THR A 25 4.35 -10.75 27.16
N ASP A 26 5.04 -11.29 26.17
CA ASP A 26 6.47 -11.58 26.25
C ASP A 26 7.32 -10.32 26.08
N PHE A 27 6.80 -9.33 25.34
CA PHE A 27 7.51 -8.12 24.96
C PHE A 27 7.11 -6.89 25.78
N MET A 28 5.84 -6.80 26.17
CA MET A 28 5.27 -5.62 26.82
C MET A 28 5.26 -5.77 28.34
N ALA A 29 5.35 -4.64 29.05
CA ALA A 29 5.07 -4.60 30.48
C ALA A 29 3.57 -4.84 30.73
N PRO A 30 3.15 -5.21 31.97
CA PRO A 30 1.74 -5.42 32.29
C PRO A 30 0.86 -4.20 31.99
N LEU A 31 1.44 -3.01 32.06
CA LEU A 31 0.82 -1.74 31.69
C LEU A 31 1.81 -0.93 30.83
N VAL A 32 1.36 -0.47 29.67
CA VAL A 32 2.15 0.32 28.72
C VAL A 32 1.45 1.63 28.44
N LEU A 33 2.20 2.73 28.49
CA LEU A 33 1.71 4.05 28.10
C LEU A 33 1.81 4.22 26.58
N ALA A 34 0.68 4.39 25.92
CA ALA A 34 0.57 4.54 24.47
C ALA A 34 0.19 5.98 24.11
N HIS A 35 1.17 6.78 23.69
CA HIS A 35 0.96 8.16 23.28
C HIS A 35 0.61 8.24 21.80
N GLN A 36 -0.51 8.88 21.52
CA GLN A 36 -1.06 9.06 20.18
C GLN A 36 -1.31 10.54 19.94
N VAL A 37 -1.24 10.96 18.69
CA VAL A 37 -1.63 12.30 18.27
C VAL A 37 -2.84 12.16 17.37
N VAL A 38 -3.92 12.93 17.59
CA VAL A 38 -5.10 13.02 16.71
C VAL A 38 -5.45 14.49 16.59
N SER A 39 -5.36 15.06 15.38
CA SER A 39 -5.60 16.50 15.15
C SER A 39 -4.94 17.34 16.23
N GLU A 40 -3.60 17.38 16.22
CA GLU A 40 -2.71 18.04 17.21
C GLU A 40 -2.84 17.61 18.68
N GLU A 41 -3.93 16.94 19.06
CA GLU A 41 -4.20 16.53 20.43
C GLU A 41 -3.37 15.30 20.78
N THR A 42 -2.56 15.44 21.84
CA THR A 42 -1.79 14.34 22.42
C THR A 42 -2.64 13.60 23.45
N VAL A 43 -2.95 12.33 23.17
CA VAL A 43 -3.70 11.47 24.07
C VAL A 43 -2.79 10.32 24.53
N THR A 44 -2.78 10.06 25.84
CA THR A 44 -2.10 8.90 26.41
C THR A 44 -3.13 7.87 26.83
N ILE A 45 -2.99 6.65 26.33
CA ILE A 45 -3.85 5.53 26.68
C ILE A 45 -3.01 4.49 27.41
N GLU A 46 -3.52 3.98 28.52
CA GLU A 46 -2.94 2.82 29.18
C GLU A 46 -3.39 1.54 28.48
N ARG A 47 -2.45 0.68 28.10
CA ARG A 47 -2.74 -0.59 27.43
C ARG A 47 -2.04 -1.75 28.12
N THR A 48 -2.81 -2.80 28.35
CA THR A 48 -2.29 -4.14 28.68
C THR A 48 -1.86 -4.87 27.42
N PRO A 49 -1.00 -5.91 27.52
CA PRO A 49 -0.65 -6.74 26.37
C PRO A 49 -1.87 -7.37 25.69
N ALA A 50 -2.88 -7.80 26.46
CA ALA A 50 -4.11 -8.38 25.92
C ALA A 50 -4.93 -7.37 25.11
N GLN A 51 -5.04 -6.12 25.57
CA GLN A 51 -5.70 -5.05 24.79
C GLN A 51 -4.93 -4.73 23.51
N TYR A 52 -3.59 -4.75 23.56
CA TYR A 52 -2.77 -4.56 22.36
C TYR A 52 -2.97 -5.69 21.34
N ALA A 53 -2.93 -6.95 21.79
CA ALA A 53 -3.21 -8.11 20.95
C ALA A 53 -4.62 -8.05 20.33
N GLY A 54 -5.62 -7.61 21.10
CA GLY A 54 -6.97 -7.32 20.61
C GLY A 54 -6.98 -6.30 19.48
N HIS A 55 -6.29 -5.18 19.66
CA HIS A 55 -6.17 -4.14 18.64
C HIS A 55 -5.49 -4.64 17.34
N VAL A 56 -4.44 -5.47 17.45
CA VAL A 56 -3.83 -6.09 16.27
C VAL A 56 -4.81 -7.00 15.53
N ARG A 57 -5.65 -7.75 16.24
CA ARG A 57 -6.71 -8.58 15.63
C ARG A 57 -7.77 -7.74 14.93
N GLU A 58 -8.17 -6.61 15.53
CA GLU A 58 -9.08 -5.64 14.88
C GLU A 58 -8.48 -5.08 13.60
N MET A 59 -7.19 -4.74 13.60
CA MET A 59 -6.49 -4.31 12.38
C MET A 59 -6.50 -5.39 11.30
N LYS A 60 -6.29 -6.67 11.64
CA LYS A 60 -6.37 -7.77 10.67
C LYS A 60 -7.78 -7.93 10.10
N ALA A 61 -8.82 -7.75 10.92
CA ALA A 61 -10.20 -7.78 10.44
C ALA A 61 -10.49 -6.58 9.50
N ALA A 62 -9.97 -5.40 9.81
CA ALA A 62 -10.21 -4.19 9.03
C ALA A 62 -9.40 -4.12 7.73
N TYR A 63 -8.17 -4.62 7.77
CA TYR A 63 -7.18 -4.47 6.70
C TYR A 63 -6.74 -5.76 6.02
N GLY A 64 -7.29 -6.91 6.44
CA GLY A 64 -6.93 -8.23 5.95
C GLY A 64 -5.61 -8.75 6.51
N ASP A 65 -5.09 -9.83 5.93
CA ASP A 65 -3.72 -10.27 6.17
C ASP A 65 -2.77 -9.29 5.48
N PHE A 66 -2.34 -8.27 6.24
CA PHE A 66 -1.48 -7.22 5.74
C PHE A 66 0.01 -7.62 5.76
N GLY A 67 0.75 -7.14 4.78
CA GLY A 67 2.21 -7.14 4.80
C GLY A 67 2.75 -6.07 5.76
N PHE A 68 3.88 -6.34 6.39
CA PHE A 68 4.53 -5.43 7.35
C PHE A 68 6.04 -5.41 7.13
N GLU A 69 6.58 -4.24 6.77
CA GLU A 69 7.99 -4.04 6.48
C GLU A 69 8.58 -2.98 7.42
N ILE A 70 9.60 -3.35 8.22
CA ILE A 70 10.36 -2.40 9.04
C ILE A 70 11.35 -1.70 8.11
N THR A 71 11.09 -0.44 7.81
CA THR A 71 11.92 0.38 6.90
C THR A 71 13.07 1.08 7.62
N GLU A 72 12.94 1.29 8.94
CA GLU A 72 13.98 1.92 9.75
C GLU A 72 13.92 1.43 11.18
N LEU A 73 15.09 1.21 11.79
CA LEU A 73 15.21 0.83 13.20
C LEU A 73 16.50 1.37 13.81
N LEU A 74 16.36 2.30 14.74
CA LEU A 74 17.45 3.02 15.39
C LEU A 74 17.26 2.93 16.91
N ALA A 75 18.35 2.81 17.67
CA ALA A 75 18.28 2.74 19.13
C ALA A 75 19.27 3.73 19.74
N ASP A 76 18.83 4.38 20.81
CA ASP A 76 19.64 5.25 21.67
C ASP A 76 19.26 4.99 23.14
N GLY A 77 20.18 4.38 23.88
CA GLY A 77 19.95 3.95 25.26
C GLY A 77 18.73 3.02 25.39
N ASP A 78 17.73 3.49 26.12
CA ASP A 78 16.49 2.76 26.42
C ASP A 78 15.38 2.97 25.38
N LYS A 79 15.62 3.79 24.35
CA LYS A 79 14.62 4.13 23.32
C LYS A 79 14.99 3.54 21.97
N VAL A 80 13.97 3.09 21.26
CA VAL A 80 14.09 2.53 19.91
C VAL A 80 13.08 3.23 19.00
N TYR A 81 13.58 3.95 18.01
CA TYR A 81 12.78 4.44 16.90
C TYR A 81 12.59 3.34 15.87
N ALA A 82 11.35 3.16 15.42
CA ALA A 82 10.99 2.30 14.31
C ALA A 82 10.10 3.04 13.32
N ARG A 83 10.33 2.81 12.03
CA ARG A 83 9.43 3.21 10.94
C ARG A 83 9.08 2.00 10.11
N TRP A 84 7.83 1.88 9.70
CA TRP A 84 7.37 0.74 8.91
C TRP A 84 6.38 1.14 7.82
N ARG A 85 6.27 0.25 6.85
CA ARG A 85 5.29 0.25 5.78
C ARG A 85 4.38 -0.96 5.96
N GLN A 86 3.07 -0.73 6.04
CA GLN A 86 2.05 -1.77 6.12
C GLN A 86 1.19 -1.74 4.86
N THR A 87 0.96 -2.90 4.24
CA THR A 87 0.18 -3.03 2.99
C THR A 87 -0.98 -3.99 3.20
N GLY A 88 -2.22 -3.53 3.07
CA GLY A 88 -3.44 -4.32 3.27
C GLY A 88 -4.57 -3.93 2.32
N ASN A 89 -5.81 -4.24 2.68
CA ASN A 89 -7.01 -3.97 1.88
C ASN A 89 -8.09 -3.28 2.71
N HIS A 90 -8.89 -2.40 2.13
CA HIS A 90 -9.99 -1.73 2.84
C HIS A 90 -11.21 -2.66 3.04
N LEU A 91 -11.24 -3.42 4.15
CA LEU A 91 -12.25 -4.48 4.40
C LEU A 91 -13.28 -4.16 5.49
N ALA A 92 -13.03 -3.16 6.34
CA ALA A 92 -14.01 -2.62 7.29
C ALA A 92 -14.31 -1.14 7.00
N ASP A 93 -15.29 -0.57 7.72
CA ASP A 93 -15.54 0.87 7.67
C ASP A 93 -14.40 1.63 8.37
N ASP A 94 -13.88 2.67 7.72
CA ASP A 94 -12.81 3.52 8.25
C ASP A 94 -13.21 5.00 8.14
N ASP A 95 -13.49 5.63 9.27
CA ASP A 95 -13.95 7.04 9.35
C ASP A 95 -15.12 7.37 8.40
N GLY A 96 -16.14 6.50 8.38
CA GLY A 96 -17.30 6.63 7.50
C GLY A 96 -17.04 6.20 6.05
N HIS A 97 -15.86 5.65 5.74
CA HIS A 97 -15.55 5.05 4.46
C HIS A 97 -15.95 3.57 4.46
N ARG A 98 -17.02 3.22 3.74
CA ARG A 98 -17.48 1.84 3.57
C ARG A 98 -16.39 0.99 2.88
N PRO A 99 -16.29 -0.29 3.24
CA PRO A 99 -15.26 -1.18 2.70
C PRO A 99 -15.35 -1.26 1.17
N THR A 100 -14.19 -1.16 0.52
CA THR A 100 -14.08 -1.14 -0.95
C THR A 100 -13.27 -2.33 -1.50
N GLY A 101 -12.57 -3.07 -0.64
CA GLY A 101 -11.59 -4.09 -1.03
C GLY A 101 -10.32 -3.54 -1.68
N ALA A 102 -10.22 -2.23 -1.90
CA ALA A 102 -9.08 -1.60 -2.53
C ALA A 102 -7.80 -1.78 -1.70
N PRO A 103 -6.61 -1.90 -2.33
CA PRO A 103 -5.36 -1.94 -1.62
C PRO A 103 -5.10 -0.61 -0.89
N LEU A 104 -4.51 -0.71 0.30
CA LEU A 104 -4.12 0.41 1.17
C LEU A 104 -2.67 0.26 1.61
N VAL A 105 -2.00 1.39 1.75
CA VAL A 105 -0.67 1.48 2.35
C VAL A 105 -0.71 2.45 3.53
N GLU A 106 -0.31 1.97 4.70
CA GLU A 106 -0.08 2.80 5.89
C GLU A 106 1.43 2.95 6.10
N ILE A 107 1.89 4.19 6.25
CA ILE A 107 3.23 4.50 6.75
C ILE A 107 3.09 5.01 8.17
N ALA A 108 3.84 4.43 9.09
CA ALA A 108 3.82 4.84 10.48
C ALA A 108 5.21 4.70 11.11
N SER A 109 5.39 5.43 12.20
CA SER A 109 6.59 5.33 13.03
C SER A 109 6.24 5.43 14.50
N ALA A 110 7.06 4.80 15.32
CA ALA A 110 6.98 4.94 16.75
C ALA A 110 8.34 4.99 17.41
N VAL A 111 8.41 5.69 18.54
CA VAL A 111 9.51 5.54 19.51
C VAL A 111 9.01 4.64 20.62
N TYR A 112 9.71 3.55 20.90
CA TYR A 112 9.44 2.63 22.00
C TYR A 112 10.46 2.87 23.11
N ARG A 113 10.02 2.92 24.36
CA ARG A 113 10.90 2.90 25.53
C ARG A 113 10.87 1.51 26.17
N VAL A 114 12.06 0.99 26.47
CA VAL A 114 12.28 -0.32 27.06
C VAL A 114 12.85 -0.17 28.47
N ALA A 115 12.24 -0.82 29.44
CA ALA A 115 12.77 -0.92 30.81
C ALA A 115 12.62 -2.36 31.30
N ASP A 116 13.61 -2.85 32.04
CA ASP A 116 13.63 -4.23 32.59
C ASP A 116 13.36 -5.31 31.51
N GLY A 117 13.83 -5.06 30.29
CA GLY A 117 13.64 -5.96 29.15
C GLY A 117 12.22 -6.01 28.59
N ARG A 118 11.37 -5.02 28.90
CA ARG A 118 9.99 -4.90 28.42
C ARG A 118 9.71 -3.53 27.82
N ILE A 119 8.85 -3.48 26.81
CA ILE A 119 8.28 -2.23 26.30
C ILE A 119 7.32 -1.69 27.35
N VAL A 120 7.59 -0.49 27.85
CA VAL A 120 6.82 0.17 28.91
C VAL A 120 6.06 1.39 28.43
N GLU A 121 6.43 1.93 27.27
CA GLU A 121 5.87 3.16 26.72
C GLU A 121 6.18 3.28 25.23
N TYR A 122 5.29 3.90 24.46
CA TYR A 122 5.58 4.26 23.07
C TYR A 122 4.81 5.49 22.60
N TRP A 123 5.42 6.23 21.67
CA TRP A 123 4.82 7.37 20.96
C TRP A 123 4.67 7.02 19.50
N ILE A 124 3.44 7.02 18.99
CA ILE A 124 3.14 6.61 17.61
C ILE A 124 2.62 7.77 16.75
N GLN A 125 3.08 7.80 15.51
CA GLN A 125 2.62 8.69 14.45
C GLN A 125 2.26 7.87 13.21
N ILE A 126 1.14 8.21 12.59
CA ILE A 126 0.56 7.50 11.45
C ILE A 126 0.24 8.52 10.37
N ASP A 127 0.54 8.21 9.12
CA ASP A 127 0.14 9.00 7.94
C ASP A 127 -1.38 8.89 7.67
N ARG A 128 -2.18 9.48 8.57
CA ARG A 128 -3.64 9.42 8.47
C ARG A 128 -4.19 10.17 7.27
N GLU A 129 -3.55 11.27 6.87
CA GLU A 129 -3.96 12.01 5.68
C GLU A 129 -3.68 11.22 4.41
N GLY A 130 -2.52 10.57 4.30
CA GLY A 130 -2.23 9.64 3.21
C GLY A 130 -3.21 8.47 3.15
N LEU A 131 -3.65 7.95 4.30
CA LEU A 131 -4.70 6.93 4.36
C LEU A 131 -6.06 7.49 3.88
N ARG A 132 -6.48 8.65 4.38
CA ARG A 132 -7.73 9.33 4.01
C ARG A 132 -7.82 9.59 2.50
N VAL A 133 -6.75 10.11 1.90
CA VAL A 133 -6.66 10.33 0.45
C VAL A 133 -6.80 9.02 -0.34
N GLN A 134 -6.21 7.92 0.14
CA GLN A 134 -6.38 6.60 -0.49
C GLN A 134 -7.83 6.10 -0.42
N LEU A 135 -8.51 6.30 0.71
CA LEU A 135 -9.91 5.91 0.92
C LEU A 135 -10.87 6.73 0.05
N ASP A 136 -10.71 8.05 -0.01
CA ASP A 136 -11.46 8.93 -0.91
C ASP A 136 -11.31 8.50 -2.37
N ARG A 137 -10.06 8.27 -2.78
CA ARG A 137 -9.74 7.79 -4.11
C ARG A 137 -10.41 6.44 -4.38
N ALA A 138 -10.42 5.51 -3.43
CA ALA A 138 -11.06 4.21 -3.58
C ALA A 138 -12.58 4.32 -3.82
N ARG A 139 -13.25 5.26 -3.13
CA ARG A 139 -14.69 5.52 -3.29
C ARG A 139 -15.08 6.25 -4.57
N ALA A 140 -14.17 7.06 -5.14
CA ALA A 140 -14.48 7.84 -6.33
C ALA A 140 -14.95 6.92 -7.47
N PRO A 141 -16.10 7.22 -8.12
CA PRO A 141 -16.61 6.41 -9.22
C PRO A 141 -15.55 6.29 -10.30
N ARG A 142 -15.46 5.11 -10.92
CA ARG A 142 -14.54 4.92 -12.04
C ARG A 142 -14.98 5.82 -13.20
N PRO A 143 -14.03 6.49 -13.87
CA PRO A 143 -14.36 7.21 -15.08
C PRO A 143 -14.93 6.25 -16.11
N ALA A 144 -15.91 6.71 -16.90
CA ALA A 144 -16.45 5.95 -18.01
C ALA A 144 -15.34 5.67 -19.05
N LEU A 145 -15.45 4.56 -19.78
CA LEU A 145 -14.50 4.27 -20.85
C LEU A 145 -14.57 5.38 -21.90
N PRO A 146 -13.43 5.95 -22.30
CA PRO A 146 -13.39 6.91 -23.38
C PRO A 146 -13.72 6.24 -24.71
N ALA A 147 -14.55 6.90 -25.55
CA ALA A 147 -15.06 6.30 -26.79
C ALA A 147 -13.98 6.19 -27.88
N SER A 148 -13.09 7.18 -28.01
CA SER A 148 -12.03 7.18 -29.03
C SER A 148 -10.78 7.88 -28.50
N PRO A 149 -10.00 7.23 -27.62
CA PRO A 149 -8.79 7.84 -27.07
C PRO A 149 -7.74 8.01 -28.15
N GLY A 150 -7.04 9.13 -28.13
CA GLY A 150 -5.86 9.35 -28.97
C GLY A 150 -4.65 8.59 -28.42
N TRP A 151 -4.69 7.26 -28.49
CA TRP A 151 -3.60 6.39 -28.03
C TRP A 151 -2.29 6.72 -28.76
N ARG A 152 -1.22 6.88 -28.00
CA ARG A 152 0.16 7.08 -28.51
C ARG A 152 1.09 6.10 -27.82
N ARG A 153 2.17 5.70 -28.49
CA ARG A 153 3.17 4.81 -27.89
C ARG A 153 3.93 5.56 -26.80
N THR A 154 4.19 4.89 -25.68
CA THR A 154 5.01 5.43 -24.58
C THR A 154 6.50 5.17 -24.80
N GLY A 155 6.84 4.15 -25.59
CA GLY A 155 8.20 3.63 -25.71
C GLY A 155 8.60 2.63 -24.62
N HIS A 156 7.70 2.28 -23.70
CA HIS A 156 7.93 1.28 -22.65
C HIS A 156 7.48 -0.12 -23.09
N ASP A 157 8.17 -1.17 -22.62
CA ASP A 157 7.95 -2.56 -23.04
C ASP A 157 6.66 -3.19 -22.50
N SER A 158 6.27 -2.88 -21.26
CA SER A 158 5.00 -3.36 -20.68
C SER A 158 3.84 -2.37 -20.86
N PHE A 159 4.06 -1.08 -20.59
CA PHE A 159 3.04 -0.04 -20.71
C PHE A 159 3.01 0.55 -22.11
N ILE A 160 2.59 -0.22 -23.11
CA ILE A 160 2.81 0.07 -24.55
C ILE A 160 2.25 1.42 -24.99
N THR A 161 1.05 1.78 -24.53
CA THR A 161 0.34 2.97 -25.01
C THR A 161 -0.32 3.76 -23.89
N ALA A 162 -0.41 5.07 -24.10
CA ALA A 162 -1.15 5.98 -23.23
C ALA A 162 -1.94 7.01 -24.04
N ALA A 163 -3.00 7.54 -23.44
CA ALA A 163 -3.84 8.60 -24.01
C ALA A 163 -4.24 9.59 -22.91
N LEU A 164 -4.15 10.88 -23.19
CA LEU A 164 -4.69 11.92 -22.31
C LEU A 164 -6.14 12.20 -22.72
N VAL A 165 -7.09 11.92 -21.83
CA VAL A 165 -8.52 12.17 -22.08
C VAL A 165 -9.08 12.94 -20.89
N ASP A 166 -9.65 14.11 -21.16
CA ASP A 166 -10.23 15.02 -20.15
C ASP A 166 -9.26 15.31 -18.98
N GLY A 167 -7.97 15.49 -19.29
CA GLY A 167 -6.93 15.75 -18.29
C GLY A 167 -6.48 14.51 -17.49
N LEU A 168 -7.00 13.33 -17.80
CA LEU A 168 -6.65 12.07 -17.16
C LEU A 168 -5.80 11.20 -18.09
N TRP A 169 -4.64 10.74 -17.62
CA TRP A 169 -3.85 9.75 -18.33
C TRP A 169 -4.50 8.37 -18.23
N TRP A 170 -4.79 7.79 -19.38
CA TRP A 170 -5.15 6.39 -19.56
C TRP A 170 -3.95 5.62 -20.06
N VAL A 171 -3.67 4.46 -19.49
CA VAL A 171 -2.50 3.65 -19.84
C VAL A 171 -2.92 2.21 -20.05
N LEU A 172 -2.44 1.60 -21.13
CA LEU A 172 -2.60 0.17 -21.41
C LEU A 172 -1.29 -0.56 -21.12
N ARG A 173 -1.35 -1.51 -20.18
CA ARG A 173 -0.31 -2.52 -20.00
C ARG A 173 -0.64 -3.72 -20.87
N LEU A 174 0.34 -4.19 -21.63
CA LEU A 174 0.29 -5.47 -22.32
C LEU A 174 0.71 -6.57 -21.34
N ASN A 175 -0.15 -7.57 -21.17
CA ASN A 175 0.09 -8.68 -20.25
C ASN A 175 0.63 -9.92 -20.98
N CYS A 176 1.17 -10.86 -20.22
CA CYS A 176 1.52 -12.18 -20.74
C CYS A 176 0.24 -12.98 -21.07
N PHE A 177 -0.04 -13.11 -22.36
CA PHE A 177 -1.17 -13.85 -22.92
C PHE A 177 -0.71 -15.24 -23.41
N PRO A 178 -1.50 -16.32 -23.29
CA PRO A 178 -2.92 -16.38 -22.90
C PRO A 178 -3.21 -16.63 -21.42
N ASP A 179 -2.18 -16.71 -20.57
CA ASP A 179 -2.37 -17.01 -19.14
C ASP A 179 -3.18 -15.91 -18.41
N HIS A 180 -3.16 -14.70 -18.95
CA HIS A 180 -3.90 -13.53 -18.47
C HIS A 180 -4.60 -12.81 -19.63
N PRO A 181 -5.64 -11.98 -19.34
CA PRO A 181 -6.24 -11.12 -20.35
C PRO A 181 -5.17 -10.24 -21.00
N LEU A 182 -5.26 -10.01 -22.31
CA LEU A 182 -4.21 -9.36 -23.09
C LEU A 182 -3.82 -7.98 -22.56
N TRP A 183 -4.77 -7.22 -22.01
CA TRP A 183 -4.54 -5.87 -21.52
C TRP A 183 -5.01 -5.67 -20.08
N THR A 184 -4.30 -4.80 -19.37
CA THR A 184 -4.82 -4.13 -18.17
C THR A 184 -4.89 -2.63 -18.44
N LEU A 185 -6.06 -2.05 -18.22
CA LEU A 185 -6.32 -0.63 -18.39
C LEU A 185 -6.17 0.10 -17.06
N PHE A 186 -5.46 1.22 -17.10
CA PHE A 186 -5.32 2.15 -15.97
C PHE A 186 -5.89 3.51 -16.34
N ALA A 187 -6.45 4.21 -15.36
CA ALA A 187 -6.95 5.57 -15.47
C ALA A 187 -6.48 6.39 -14.27
N GLY A 188 -5.68 7.43 -14.51
CA GLY A 188 -5.13 8.29 -13.46
C GLY A 188 -4.31 7.53 -12.42
N GLY A 189 -3.54 6.52 -12.85
CA GLY A 189 -2.76 5.69 -11.92
C GLY A 189 -3.60 4.72 -11.08
N ARG A 190 -4.82 4.38 -11.49
CA ARG A 190 -5.63 3.32 -10.86
C ARG A 190 -5.97 2.25 -11.88
N ARG A 191 -5.93 0.97 -11.49
CA ARG A 191 -6.47 -0.11 -12.33
C ARG A 191 -7.95 0.14 -12.58
N TRP A 192 -8.31 0.27 -13.85
CA TRP A 192 -9.67 0.38 -14.31
C TRP A 192 -10.28 -1.02 -14.50
N GLY A 193 -9.53 -1.96 -15.09
CA GLY A 193 -9.94 -3.35 -15.32
C GLY A 193 -9.09 -4.05 -16.37
N ASP A 194 -9.32 -5.34 -16.57
CA ASP A 194 -8.65 -6.13 -17.60
C ASP A 194 -9.52 -6.25 -18.85
N LEU A 195 -8.87 -6.40 -20.01
CA LEU A 195 -9.51 -6.52 -21.31
C LEU A 195 -8.84 -7.65 -22.09
N GLU A 196 -9.63 -8.60 -22.59
CA GLU A 196 -9.16 -9.60 -23.55
C GLU A 196 -8.81 -8.96 -24.90
N GLU A 197 -9.60 -7.95 -25.29
CA GLU A 197 -9.42 -7.16 -26.50
C GLU A 197 -9.81 -5.69 -26.24
N THR A 198 -9.26 -4.77 -27.03
CA THR A 198 -9.59 -3.35 -26.89
C THR A 198 -10.97 -3.03 -27.48
N PRO A 199 -11.77 -2.15 -26.85
CA PRO A 199 -13.08 -1.76 -27.35
C PRO A 199 -13.11 -1.31 -28.81
N ALA A 200 -14.24 -1.55 -29.48
CA ALA A 200 -14.47 -1.07 -30.84
C ALA A 200 -14.32 0.46 -30.92
N GLY A 201 -13.56 0.94 -31.91
CA GLY A 201 -13.25 2.37 -32.09
C GLY A 201 -11.92 2.80 -31.44
N TRP A 202 -11.31 1.98 -30.60
CA TRP A 202 -9.96 2.24 -30.13
C TRP A 202 -8.96 1.85 -31.22
N THR A 203 -8.12 2.81 -31.61
CA THR A 203 -7.03 2.58 -32.56
C THR A 203 -5.74 2.51 -31.78
N ILE A 204 -5.21 1.30 -31.57
CA ILE A 204 -3.93 1.10 -30.88
C ILE A 204 -2.78 1.33 -31.88
N PRO A 205 -1.83 2.23 -31.56
CA PRO A 205 -0.63 2.46 -32.36
C PRO A 205 0.15 1.19 -32.69
N ARG A 206 0.68 1.14 -33.91
CA ARG A 206 1.58 0.09 -34.36
C ARG A 206 2.97 0.28 -33.78
N VAL A 207 3.73 -0.81 -33.68
CA VAL A 207 5.14 -0.78 -33.22
C VAL A 207 6.02 0.17 -34.05
N THR A 208 5.66 0.43 -35.30
CA THR A 208 6.37 1.38 -36.19
C THR A 208 6.05 2.84 -35.92
N ASP A 209 5.00 3.12 -35.15
CA ASP A 209 4.59 4.50 -34.89
C ASP A 209 5.57 5.15 -33.90
N VAL A 210 5.79 6.45 -34.10
CA VAL A 210 6.70 7.25 -33.29
C VAL A 210 6.14 7.39 -31.86
N PRO A 211 6.93 7.08 -30.81
CA PRO A 211 6.54 7.32 -29.44
C PRO A 211 6.17 8.79 -29.17
N MET A 212 5.37 9.02 -28.14
CA MET A 212 5.17 10.36 -27.60
C MET A 212 6.47 10.93 -27.02
N GLU A 213 6.48 12.23 -26.76
CA GLU A 213 7.62 12.90 -26.14
C GLU A 213 7.95 12.25 -24.79
N SER A 214 9.24 12.21 -24.45
CA SER A 214 9.70 11.50 -23.24
C SER A 214 9.11 12.08 -21.95
N VAL A 215 8.81 13.37 -21.92
CA VAL A 215 8.16 14.04 -20.78
C VAL A 215 6.71 13.54 -20.61
N ASP A 216 5.93 13.49 -21.69
CA ASP A 216 4.57 12.99 -21.66
C ASP A 216 4.53 11.51 -21.24
N ALA A 217 5.47 10.72 -21.76
CA ALA A 217 5.59 9.32 -21.39
C ALA A 217 5.94 9.17 -19.91
N ALA A 218 6.89 9.94 -19.38
CA ALA A 218 7.24 9.91 -17.96
C ALA A 218 6.05 10.30 -17.08
N ASP A 219 5.33 11.37 -17.44
CA ASP A 219 4.15 11.83 -16.71
C ASP A 219 3.01 10.80 -16.72
N ALA A 220 2.77 10.16 -17.86
CA ALA A 220 1.76 9.11 -17.99
C ALA A 220 2.10 7.85 -17.19
N LEU A 221 3.39 7.47 -17.16
CA LEU A 221 3.85 6.22 -16.57
C LEU A 221 4.21 6.30 -15.10
N ALA A 222 4.61 7.47 -14.58
CA ALA A 222 4.99 7.64 -13.18
C ALA A 222 3.97 7.05 -12.17
N PRO A 223 2.64 7.19 -12.37
CA PRO A 223 1.66 6.63 -11.43
C PRO A 223 1.52 5.10 -11.49
N VAL A 224 1.97 4.44 -12.55
CA VAL A 224 1.81 2.99 -12.77
C VAL A 224 3.14 2.24 -12.83
N ALA A 225 4.28 2.95 -12.73
CA ALA A 225 5.63 2.39 -12.93
C ALA A 225 5.95 1.20 -12.01
N GLY A 226 5.33 1.13 -10.82
CA GLY A 226 5.50 0.02 -9.89
C GLY A 226 4.72 -1.25 -10.24
N TRP A 227 3.92 -1.25 -11.32
CA TRP A 227 2.96 -2.32 -11.63
C TRP A 227 3.23 -3.04 -12.94
N VAL A 228 4.52 -3.25 -13.24
CA VAL A 228 4.97 -3.94 -14.45
C VAL A 228 4.41 -5.36 -14.51
N ALA A 229 4.51 -6.12 -13.42
CA ALA A 229 4.01 -7.49 -13.37
C ALA A 229 2.48 -7.54 -13.26
N TYR A 230 1.83 -8.41 -14.03
CA TYR A 230 0.39 -8.64 -13.90
C TYR A 230 0.01 -9.00 -12.46
N GLY A 231 -1.03 -8.37 -11.92
CA GLY A 231 -1.52 -8.59 -10.55
C GLY A 231 -0.75 -7.84 -9.46
N SER A 232 0.40 -7.23 -9.77
CA SER A 232 1.15 -6.43 -8.79
C SER A 232 0.39 -5.17 -8.33
N GLU A 233 -0.50 -4.64 -9.17
CA GLU A 233 -1.40 -3.53 -8.86
C GLU A 233 -2.45 -3.85 -7.78
N VAL A 234 -2.63 -5.14 -7.46
CA VAL A 234 -3.48 -5.62 -6.36
C VAL A 234 -2.69 -6.42 -5.32
N GLY A 235 -1.36 -6.34 -5.33
CA GLY A 235 -0.50 -7.05 -4.38
C GLY A 235 -0.35 -8.56 -4.63
N MET A 236 -0.82 -9.05 -5.77
CA MET A 236 -0.72 -10.46 -6.19
C MET A 236 0.07 -10.55 -7.51
N GLY A 237 1.29 -10.02 -7.50
CA GLY A 237 2.17 -10.08 -8.66
C GLY A 237 2.33 -11.51 -9.15
N CYS A 238 2.18 -11.71 -10.45
CA CYS A 238 2.43 -13.01 -11.07
C CYS A 238 3.93 -13.31 -11.06
N ASP A 239 4.29 -14.46 -10.49
CA ASP A 239 5.68 -14.95 -10.41
C ASP A 239 6.14 -15.65 -11.71
N ASN A 240 5.37 -15.56 -12.80
CA ASN A 240 5.76 -16.12 -14.08
C ASN A 240 6.92 -15.30 -14.67
N ILE A 241 8.00 -15.94 -15.11
CA ILE A 241 9.20 -15.29 -15.68
C ILE A 241 8.88 -14.37 -16.87
N TYR A 242 7.77 -14.61 -17.57
CA TYR A 242 7.28 -13.76 -18.66
C TYR A 242 6.47 -12.54 -18.18
N CYS A 243 5.97 -12.56 -16.95
CA CYS A 243 5.25 -11.45 -16.31
C CYS A 243 6.17 -10.53 -15.52
N CYS A 244 7.37 -10.97 -15.12
CA CYS A 244 8.19 -10.25 -14.14
C CYS A 244 8.96 -9.03 -14.67
N GLY A 245 9.02 -8.79 -15.99
CA GLY A 245 9.80 -7.68 -16.56
C GLY A 245 11.30 -7.93 -16.58
#